data_AF-E1ZWP8-F1
#
_entry.id   AF-E1ZWP8-F1
#
_cell.length_a   1.000
_cell.length_b   1.000
_cell.length_c   1.000
_cell.angle_alpha   90.00
_cell.angle_beta   90.00
_cell.angle_gamma   90.00
#
_symmetry.space_group_name_H-M   'P 1'
#
loop_
_entity.id
_entity.type
_entity.pdbx_description
1 polymer ?
#
loop_
_entity_poly.entity_id
_entity_poly.type
_entity_poly.pdbx_seq_one_letter_code
_entity_poly.pdbx_strand_id
1 'polypeptide(L)'
;VEQPIFSFYLSRDPSAMEGGELILGGSDPNHYEGNFTYVPVTQKGYWQFTMDRIEMSDYVVTENKQSIADTGTSLIVGPNSDIDIINEFIQAKSDGSV
;
A
#
# COMPACT_ATOMS: atom_id res chain seq x y z
N VAL A 1 -2.81 24.51 10.63
CA VAL A 1 -2.24 23.45 9.78
C VAL A 1 -1.00 24.03 9.13
N GLU A 2 0.17 23.43 9.34
CA GLU A 2 1.45 24.05 8.94
C GLU A 2 1.76 23.86 7.46
N GLN A 3 1.34 22.74 6.87
CA GLN A 3 1.51 22.42 5.46
C GLN A 3 0.23 21.83 4.87
N PRO A 4 -0.04 21.96 3.56
CA PRO A 4 -1.20 21.37 2.91
C PRO A 4 -0.99 19.86 2.62
N ILE A 5 -0.65 19.10 3.65
CA ILE A 5 -0.39 17.65 3.61
C ILE A 5 -1.15 16.97 4.75
N PHE A 6 -1.29 15.65 4.65
CA PHE A 6 -1.71 14.80 5.75
C PHE A 6 -0.98 13.46 5.67
N SER A 7 -0.87 12.76 6.79
CA SER A 7 -0.23 11.45 6.86
C SER A 7 -1.06 10.47 7.67
N PHE A 8 -0.91 9.20 7.36
CA PHE A 8 -1.50 8.10 8.10
C PHE A 8 -0.40 7.19 8.64
N TYR A 9 -0.51 6.85 9.92
CA TYR A 9 0.10 5.66 10.50
C TYR A 9 -1.04 4.69 10.82
N LEU A 10 -0.92 3.43 10.39
CA LEU A 10 -1.90 2.38 10.68
C LEU A 10 -1.16 1.23 11.36
N SER A 11 -1.41 1.03 12.65
CA SER A 11 -0.81 -0.08 13.39
C SER A 11 -1.26 -1.40 12.78
N ARG A 12 -0.31 -2.33 12.63
CA ARG A 12 -0.61 -3.71 12.23
C ARG A 12 -0.74 -4.68 13.39
N ASP A 13 -0.43 -4.23 14.60
CA ASP A 13 -0.62 -5.02 15.81
C ASP A 13 -2.11 -4.97 16.23
N PRO A 14 -2.84 -6.10 16.17
CA PRO A 14 -4.24 -6.15 16.55
C PRO A 14 -4.48 -5.95 18.06
N SER A 15 -3.41 -6.04 18.88
CA SER A 15 -3.45 -5.82 20.33
C SER A 15 -3.01 -4.42 20.74
N ALA A 16 -2.59 -3.57 19.80
CA ALA A 16 -2.17 -2.21 20.10
C ALA A 16 -3.32 -1.41 20.71
N MET A 17 -3.01 -0.67 21.78
CA MET A 17 -3.96 0.26 22.41
C MET A 17 -4.35 1.40 21.46
N GLU A 18 -3.41 1.82 20.62
CA GLU A 18 -3.62 2.81 19.56
C GLU A 18 -3.53 2.13 18.19
N GLY A 19 -4.64 2.13 17.45
CA GLY A 19 -4.73 1.46 16.15
C GLY A 19 -4.09 2.22 14.99
N GLY A 20 -3.74 3.49 15.19
CA GLY A 20 -3.18 4.35 14.16
C GLY A 20 -3.36 5.83 14.47
N GLU A 21 -2.84 6.67 13.58
CA GLU A 21 -2.85 8.13 13.70
C GLU A 21 -3.10 8.77 12.32
N LEU A 22 -3.93 9.83 12.29
CA LEU A 22 -4.05 10.75 11.17
C LEU A 22 -3.53 12.11 11.61
N ILE A 23 -2.50 12.61 10.92
CA ILE A 23 -1.97 13.95 11.15
C ILE A 23 -2.39 14.86 10.00
N LEU A 24 -2.96 16.01 10.33
CA LEU A 24 -3.21 17.09 9.39
C LEU A 24 -2.10 18.13 9.49
N GLY A 25 -1.31 18.26 8.43
CA GLY A 25 -0.28 19.30 8.28
C GLY A 25 1.14 18.89 8.62
N GLY A 26 1.43 17.60 8.74
CA GLY A 26 2.76 17.07 9.07
C GLY A 26 2.79 15.55 9.04
N SER A 27 3.81 14.97 9.69
CA SER A 27 3.97 13.54 9.99
C SER A 27 4.71 13.38 11.31
N ASP A 28 4.60 12.22 11.96
CA ASP A 28 5.36 11.89 13.18
C ASP A 28 6.60 11.04 12.82
N PRO A 29 7.84 11.54 13.01
CA PRO A 29 9.08 10.79 12.83
C PRO A 29 9.21 9.53 13.68
N ASN A 30 8.40 9.33 14.72
CA ASN A 30 8.40 8.08 15.49
C ASN A 30 7.79 6.90 14.71
N HIS A 31 7.06 7.17 13.62
CA HIS A 31 6.34 6.16 12.84
C HIS A 31 7.02 5.75 11.53
N TYR A 32 8.21 6.28 11.22
CA TYR A 32 8.97 5.91 10.02
C TYR A 32 10.48 6.08 10.21
N GLU A 33 11.26 5.37 9.39
CA GLU A 33 12.71 5.52 9.32
C GLU A 33 13.11 6.24 8.03
N GLY A 34 14.19 7.03 8.10
CA GLY A 34 14.74 7.72 6.94
C GLY A 34 13.85 8.86 6.42
N ASN A 35 13.97 9.14 5.12
CA ASN A 35 13.26 10.24 4.44
C ASN A 35 12.17 9.69 3.51
N PHE A 36 11.14 10.50 3.26
CA PHE A 36 10.11 10.15 2.27
C PHE A 36 10.64 10.19 0.84
N THR A 37 10.28 9.16 0.08
CA THR A 37 10.37 9.15 -1.39
C THR A 37 8.99 9.50 -1.95
N TYR A 38 8.90 10.61 -2.69
CA TYR A 38 7.65 11.04 -3.29
C TYR A 38 7.49 10.49 -4.70
N VAL A 39 6.30 9.97 -4.99
CA VAL A 39 5.89 9.54 -6.33
C VAL A 39 4.84 10.50 -6.89
N PRO A 40 4.86 10.81 -8.19
CA PRO A 40 3.91 11.75 -8.78
C PRO A 40 2.51 11.14 -8.87
N VAL A 41 1.50 11.95 -8.55
CA VAL A 41 0.10 11.59 -8.85
C VAL A 41 -0.10 11.62 -10.36
N THR A 42 -0.47 10.47 -10.95
CA THR A 42 -0.62 10.31 -12.40
C THR A 42 -1.97 10.81 -12.91
N GLN A 43 -3.03 10.64 -12.10
CA GLN A 43 -4.37 11.12 -12.40
C GLN A 43 -5.05 11.64 -11.14
N LYS A 44 -5.48 12.91 -11.16
CA LYS A 44 -6.19 13.53 -10.04
C LYS A 44 -7.61 12.99 -9.96
N GLY A 45 -7.95 12.40 -8.81
CA GLY A 45 -9.25 11.80 -8.49
C GLY A 45 -9.07 10.79 -7.37
N TYR A 46 -8.10 9.89 -7.55
CA TYR A 46 -7.54 9.04 -6.50
C TYR A 46 -6.11 9.48 -6.17
N TRP A 47 -5.55 8.95 -5.08
CA TRP A 47 -4.10 8.96 -4.85
C TRP A 47 -3.41 7.93 -5.76
N GLN A 48 -3.56 8.13 -7.07
CA GLN A 48 -3.10 7.22 -8.11
C GLN A 48 -1.65 7.50 -8.50
N PHE A 49 -0.85 6.44 -8.64
CA PHE A 49 0.55 6.48 -9.04
C PHE A 49 0.90 5.31 -9.96
N THR A 50 2.01 5.42 -10.68
CA THR A 50 2.58 4.29 -11.44
C THR A 50 3.36 3.39 -10.49
N MET A 51 3.04 2.10 -10.50
CA MET A 51 3.79 1.04 -9.86
C MET A 51 4.69 0.35 -10.89
N ASP A 52 5.99 0.34 -10.62
CA ASP A 52 6.99 -0.17 -11.56
C ASP A 52 6.83 -1.68 -11.79
N ARG A 53 6.82 -2.49 -10.72
CA ARG A 53 6.53 -3.93 -10.79
C ARG A 53 6.15 -4.54 -9.45
N ILE A 54 5.49 -5.70 -9.51
CA ILE A 54 5.38 -6.64 -8.39
C ILE A 54 6.23 -7.85 -8.74
N GLU A 55 7.09 -8.28 -7.81
CA GLU A 55 7.95 -9.44 -7.97
C GLU A 55 7.81 -10.41 -6.79
N MET A 56 7.82 -11.70 -7.09
CA MET A 56 7.84 -12.80 -6.13
C MET A 56 9.16 -13.56 -6.32
N SER A 57 10.10 -13.40 -5.40
CA SER A 57 11.50 -13.84 -5.58
C SER A 57 12.06 -13.26 -6.89
N ASP A 58 12.46 -14.09 -7.85
CA ASP A 58 13.01 -13.65 -9.15
C ASP A 58 11.94 -13.59 -10.27
N TYR A 59 10.65 -13.76 -9.94
CA TYR A 59 9.56 -13.77 -10.91
C TYR A 59 8.80 -12.44 -10.91
N VAL A 60 8.73 -11.76 -12.06
CA VAL A 60 7.92 -10.55 -12.24
C VAL A 60 6.47 -10.93 -12.50
N VAL A 61 5.58 -10.59 -11.57
CA VAL A 61 4.14 -10.85 -11.66
C VAL A 61 3.46 -9.88 -12.60
N THR A 62 3.79 -8.60 -12.48
CA THR A 62 3.18 -7.51 -13.25
C THR A 62 4.12 -6.31 -13.27
N GLU A 63 4.02 -5.48 -14.30
CA GLU A 63 4.86 -4.30 -14.47
C GLU A 63 4.07 -3.12 -15.04
N ASN A 64 4.53 -1.90 -14.74
CA ASN A 64 4.03 -0.64 -15.28
C ASN A 64 2.50 -0.45 -15.13
N LYS A 65 1.96 -0.74 -13.94
CA LYS A 65 0.52 -0.62 -13.66
C LYS A 65 0.18 0.68 -12.96
N GLN A 66 -1.07 1.10 -13.07
CA GLN A 66 -1.62 2.17 -12.23
C GLN A 66 -2.15 1.57 -10.93
N SER A 67 -1.78 2.17 -9.82
CA SER A 67 -2.15 1.75 -8.47
C SER A 67 -2.65 2.96 -7.68
N ILE A 68 -3.42 2.71 -6.61
CA ILE A 68 -3.91 3.77 -5.72
C ILE A 68 -3.48 3.49 -4.29
N ALA A 69 -3.13 4.54 -3.54
CA ALA A 69 -2.98 4.47 -2.10
C ALA A 69 -4.34 4.75 -1.45
N ASP A 70 -5.00 3.72 -0.95
CA ASP A 70 -6.37 3.82 -0.44
C ASP A 70 -6.49 3.24 0.99
N THR A 71 -6.56 4.12 1.98
CA THR A 71 -6.77 3.75 3.38
C THR A 71 -8.17 3.19 3.66
N GLY A 72 -9.11 3.29 2.70
CA GLY A 72 -10.47 2.76 2.80
C GLY A 72 -10.62 1.29 2.38
N THR A 73 -9.56 0.67 1.83
CA THR A 73 -9.57 -0.74 1.43
C THR A 73 -8.73 -1.58 2.39
N SER A 74 -9.32 -2.64 2.96
CA SER A 74 -8.67 -3.45 4.00
C SER A 74 -7.52 -4.34 3.49
N LEU A 75 -7.54 -4.72 2.21
CA LEU A 75 -6.60 -5.68 1.60
C LEU A 75 -5.82 -5.02 0.45
N ILE A 76 -4.73 -5.66 0.04
CA ILE A 76 -4.10 -5.36 -1.25
C ILE A 76 -4.95 -6.02 -2.34
N VAL A 77 -5.44 -5.22 -3.28
CA VAL A 77 -6.33 -5.67 -4.35
C VAL A 77 -5.64 -5.48 -5.70
N GLY A 78 -5.81 -6.44 -6.59
CA GLY A 78 -5.27 -6.40 -7.95
C GLY A 78 -6.12 -7.22 -8.94
N PRO A 79 -5.76 -7.21 -10.23
CA PRO A 79 -6.41 -8.06 -11.23
C PRO A 79 -6.29 -9.54 -10.87
N ASN A 80 -7.33 -10.33 -11.14
CA ASN A 80 -7.32 -11.77 -10.86
C ASN A 80 -6.10 -12.49 -11.45
N SER A 81 -5.69 -12.12 -12.68
CA SER A 81 -4.50 -12.70 -13.32
C SER A 81 -3.23 -12.57 -12.48
N ASP A 82 -3.07 -11.44 -11.80
CA ASP A 82 -1.87 -11.11 -11.04
C ASP A 82 -1.95 -11.77 -9.65
N ILE A 83 -3.16 -11.79 -9.05
CA ILE A 83 -3.42 -12.43 -7.76
C ILE A 83 -3.34 -13.96 -7.84
N ASP A 84 -3.80 -14.58 -8.93
CA ASP A 84 -3.73 -16.03 -9.12
C ASP A 84 -2.28 -16.52 -9.15
N ILE A 85 -1.38 -15.77 -9.81
CA ILE A 85 0.06 -16.05 -9.81
C ILE A 85 0.61 -15.97 -8.39
N ILE A 86 0.30 -14.90 -7.64
CA ILE A 86 0.77 -14.72 -6.27
C ILE A 86 0.28 -15.88 -5.38
N ASN A 87 -0.99 -16.25 -5.50
CA ASN A 87 -1.60 -17.36 -4.75
C ASN A 87 -0.90 -18.70 -5.05
N GLU A 88 -0.57 -18.97 -6.31
CA GLU A 88 0.22 -20.15 -6.69
C GLU A 88 1.61 -20.13 -6.02
N PHE A 89 2.30 -18.98 -6.01
CA PHE A 89 3.60 -18.84 -5.34
C PHE A 89 3.54 -19.14 -3.84
N ILE A 90 2.51 -18.64 -3.15
CA ILE A 90 2.38 -18.80 -1.69
C ILE A 90 1.57 -20.03 -1.27
N GLN A 91 1.11 -20.84 -2.24
CA GLN A 91 0.25 -22.00 -2.03
C GLN A 91 -1.09 -21.67 -1.35
N ALA A 92 -1.65 -20.49 -1.65
CA ALA A 92 -2.97 -20.08 -1.19
C ALA A 92 -4.06 -20.46 -2.20
N LYS A 93 -5.27 -20.70 -1.69
CA LYS A 93 -6.50 -20.85 -2.49
C LYS A 93 -7.19 -19.50 -2.69
N SER A 94 -8.12 -19.45 -3.63
CA SER A 94 -8.90 -18.25 -3.94
C SER A 94 -9.79 -17.75 -2.80
N ASP A 95 -10.06 -18.58 -1.78
CA ASP A 95 -10.75 -18.19 -0.55
C ASP A 95 -9.82 -17.64 0.54
N GLY A 96 -8.51 -17.54 0.25
CA GLY A 96 -7.49 -17.05 1.17
C GLY A 96 -6.94 -18.10 2.15
N SER A 97 -7.34 -19.37 2.04
CA SER A 97 -6.75 -20.45 2.84
C SER A 97 -5.40 -20.93 2.28
N VAL A 98 -4.48 -21.35 3.17
CA VAL A 98 -3.18 -21.97 2.85
C VAL A 98 -3.17 -23.41 3.38
#